data_AF-A0A2H0PZ21-F1
#
_entry.id   AF-A0A2H0PZ21-F1
#
_cell.length_a   1.000
_cell.length_b   1.000
_cell.length_c   1.000
_cell.angle_alpha   90.00
_cell.angle_beta   90.00
_cell.angle_gamma   90.00
#
_symmetry.space_group_name_H-M   'P 1'
#
loop_
_entity.id
_entity.type
_entity.pdbx_description
1 polymer ?
#
loop_
_entity_poly.entity_id
_entity_poly.type
_entity_poly.pdbx_seq_one_letter_code
_entity_poly.pdbx_strand_id
1 'polypeptide(L)'
;MNDIFAIAYQWAKDDPPRKIDEKYYCETRDIFQSRLDSMVNLLLKNSKIAENDIYILSAIAGEIGNNSFDHNLGNWPDIAGAFFAYEFNKKELTVVLADRGRGILATLKRVKPELKNDEEALKTAFNEKISGRAPESRGNGLKFVKESIKQTKNHLTFISGTAKTELNEKMEISQAEKINGCLALISN
;
A
#
# COMPACT_ATOMS: atom_id res chain seq x y z
N MET A 1 -13.82 -12.60 -0.95
CA MET A 1 -12.54 -11.92 -1.23
C MET A 1 -12.78 -11.13 -2.50
N ASN A 2 -12.74 -9.79 -2.45
CA ASN A 2 -13.12 -8.94 -3.59
C ASN A 2 -12.32 -9.33 -4.84
N ASP A 3 -12.99 -9.37 -5.99
CA ASP A 3 -12.40 -9.76 -7.28
C ASP A 3 -11.10 -8.98 -7.56
N ILE A 4 -11.11 -7.68 -7.24
CA ILE A 4 -9.95 -6.79 -7.37
C ILE A 4 -8.75 -7.20 -6.52
N PHE A 5 -8.96 -7.61 -5.26
CA PHE A 5 -7.85 -8.04 -4.41
C PHE A 5 -7.21 -9.30 -4.95
N ALA A 6 -8.02 -10.25 -5.44
CA ALA A 6 -7.50 -11.47 -6.06
C ALA A 6 -6.67 -11.15 -7.31
N ILE A 7 -7.14 -10.23 -8.16
CA ILE A 7 -6.38 -9.78 -9.34
C ILE A 7 -5.04 -9.18 -8.92
N ALA A 8 -5.04 -8.25 -7.97
CA ALA A 8 -3.81 -7.59 -7.48
C ALA A 8 -2.85 -8.59 -6.84
N TYR A 9 -3.37 -9.52 -6.03
CA TYR A 9 -2.60 -10.55 -5.36
C TYR A 9 -1.91 -11.49 -6.37
N GLN A 10 -2.65 -11.99 -7.36
CA GLN A 10 -2.07 -12.81 -8.43
C GLN A 10 -1.07 -12.01 -9.25
N TRP A 11 -1.38 -10.74 -9.57
CA TRP A 11 -0.44 -9.86 -10.27
C TRP A 11 0.86 -9.63 -9.51
N ALA A 12 0.83 -9.50 -8.18
CA ALA A 12 2.05 -9.37 -7.37
C ALA A 12 2.81 -10.69 -7.20
N LYS A 13 2.10 -11.83 -7.26
CA LYS A 13 2.65 -13.16 -7.01
C LYS A 13 3.25 -13.83 -8.25
N ASP A 14 2.58 -13.74 -9.39
CA ASP A 14 2.91 -14.53 -10.58
C ASP A 14 4.30 -14.20 -11.14
N ASP A 15 5.01 -15.21 -11.63
CA ASP A 15 6.29 -15.09 -12.33
C ASP A 15 6.29 -16.03 -13.55
N PRO A 16 6.24 -15.52 -14.80
CA PRO A 16 6.28 -14.10 -15.18
C PRO A 16 5.00 -13.34 -14.79
N PRO A 17 5.05 -11.98 -14.69
CA PRO A 17 3.88 -11.18 -14.32
C PRO A 17 2.73 -11.38 -15.31
N ARG A 18 1.54 -11.68 -14.79
CA ARG A 18 0.33 -11.75 -15.61
C ARG A 18 -0.04 -10.37 -16.14
N LYS A 19 -0.67 -10.35 -17.32
CA LYS A 19 -1.27 -9.11 -17.84
C LYS A 19 -2.48 -8.71 -16.99
N ILE A 20 -2.57 -7.44 -16.66
CA ILE A 20 -3.73 -6.81 -16.00
C ILE A 20 -4.34 -5.75 -16.92
N ASP A 21 -5.59 -5.38 -16.64
CA ASP A 21 -6.29 -4.29 -17.34
C ASP A 21 -5.57 -2.95 -17.08
N GLU A 22 -5.39 -2.14 -18.12
CA GLU A 22 -4.71 -0.85 -18.06
C GLU A 22 -5.36 0.12 -17.08
N LYS A 23 -6.67 -0.03 -16.83
CA LYS A 23 -7.39 0.78 -15.84
C LYS A 23 -6.90 0.58 -14.41
N TYR A 24 -6.25 -0.56 -14.13
CA TYR A 24 -5.66 -0.86 -12.82
C TYR A 24 -4.17 -0.54 -12.77
N TYR A 25 -3.49 -0.50 -13.91
CA TYR A 25 -2.05 -0.29 -13.96
C TYR A 25 -1.70 1.20 -14.01
N CYS A 26 -0.92 1.66 -13.05
CA CYS A 26 -0.35 2.99 -12.96
C CYS A 26 1.14 2.89 -13.29
N GLU A 27 1.50 3.15 -14.54
CA GLU A 27 2.88 3.10 -15.00
C GLU A 27 3.78 4.10 -14.25
N THR A 28 3.24 5.28 -13.94
CA THR A 28 3.97 6.38 -13.33
C THR A 28 3.25 6.94 -12.10
N ARG A 29 4.00 7.69 -11.29
CA ARG A 29 3.48 8.35 -10.08
C ARG A 29 2.38 9.36 -10.41
N ASP A 30 2.53 10.12 -11.48
CA ASP A 30 1.54 11.11 -11.91
C ASP A 30 0.22 10.45 -12.35
N ILE A 31 0.28 9.30 -13.02
CA ILE A 31 -0.93 8.50 -13.32
C ILE A 31 -1.59 8.04 -12.02
N PHE A 32 -0.81 7.52 -11.07
CA PHE A 32 -1.33 7.12 -9.76
C PHE A 32 -2.01 8.29 -9.03
N GLN A 33 -1.32 9.44 -8.92
CA GLN A 33 -1.85 10.62 -8.22
C GLN A 33 -3.13 11.13 -8.89
N SER A 34 -3.17 11.20 -10.22
CA SER A 34 -4.37 11.62 -10.96
C SER A 34 -5.56 10.68 -10.71
N ARG A 35 -5.32 9.36 -10.63
CA ARG A 35 -6.38 8.38 -10.31
C ARG A 35 -6.83 8.47 -8.86
N LEU A 36 -5.91 8.72 -7.93
CA LEU A 36 -6.24 8.96 -6.52
C LEU A 36 -7.10 10.23 -6.37
N ASP A 37 -6.74 11.32 -7.04
CA ASP A 37 -7.53 12.56 -7.03
C ASP A 37 -8.92 12.35 -7.64
N SER A 38 -9.01 11.54 -8.69
CA SER A 38 -10.28 11.15 -9.31
C SER A 38 -11.16 10.35 -8.35
N MET A 39 -10.57 9.41 -7.58
CA MET A 39 -11.27 8.67 -6.53
C MET A 39 -11.83 9.61 -5.46
N VAL A 40 -11.02 10.54 -4.95
CA VAL A 40 -11.44 11.52 -3.94
C VAL A 40 -12.63 12.34 -4.46
N ASN A 41 -12.51 12.90 -5.66
CA ASN A 41 -13.58 13.69 -6.28
C ASN A 41 -14.88 12.88 -6.46
N LEU A 42 -14.76 11.60 -6.81
CA LEU A 42 -15.90 10.71 -6.96
C LEU A 42 -16.60 10.43 -5.61
N LEU A 43 -15.82 10.18 -4.56
CA LEU A 43 -16.32 9.90 -3.21
C LEU A 43 -16.98 11.13 -2.58
N LEU A 44 -16.39 12.32 -2.72
CA LEU A 44 -16.97 13.57 -2.21
C LEU A 44 -18.34 13.87 -2.83
N LYS A 45 -18.55 13.48 -4.09
CA LYS A 45 -19.81 13.72 -4.81
C LYS A 45 -20.88 12.66 -4.56
N ASN A 46 -20.48 11.39 -4.40
CA ASN A 46 -21.40 10.25 -4.54
C ASN A 46 -21.49 9.33 -3.31
N SER A 47 -20.58 9.46 -2.35
CA SER A 47 -20.57 8.60 -1.16
C SER A 47 -21.34 9.23 0.01
N LYS A 48 -21.70 8.40 0.99
CA LYS A 48 -22.16 8.82 2.32
C LYS A 48 -21.04 8.75 3.36
N ILE A 49 -19.79 8.61 2.91
CA ILE A 49 -18.61 8.60 3.79
C ILE A 49 -18.36 10.05 4.20
N ALA A 50 -18.00 10.27 5.47
CA ALA A 50 -17.71 11.61 5.94
C ALA A 50 -16.50 12.18 5.18
N GLU A 51 -16.55 13.46 4.83
CA GLU A 51 -15.50 14.13 4.07
C GLU A 51 -14.11 13.97 4.71
N ASN A 52 -14.04 14.09 6.04
CA ASN A 52 -12.80 13.86 6.78
C ASN A 52 -12.25 12.44 6.60
N ASP A 53 -13.13 11.42 6.59
CA ASP A 53 -12.71 10.03 6.41
C ASP A 53 -12.22 9.77 4.98
N ILE A 54 -12.83 10.42 3.98
CA ILE A 54 -12.37 10.38 2.58
C ILE A 54 -10.95 10.92 2.47
N TYR A 55 -10.65 12.06 3.10
CA TYR A 55 -9.29 12.61 3.08
C TYR A 55 -8.29 11.74 3.83
N ILE A 56 -8.66 11.12 4.96
CA ILE A 56 -7.76 10.20 5.67
C ILE A 56 -7.50 8.94 4.84
N LEU A 57 -8.53 8.33 4.25
CA LEU A 57 -8.39 7.17 3.37
C LEU A 57 -7.50 7.48 2.16
N SER A 58 -7.68 8.67 1.56
CA SER A 58 -6.83 9.15 0.48
C SER A 58 -5.38 9.35 0.92
N ALA A 59 -5.16 9.93 2.12
CA ALA A 59 -3.81 10.10 2.66
C ALA A 59 -3.12 8.76 2.91
N ILE A 60 -3.84 7.75 3.42
CA ILE A 60 -3.31 6.39 3.61
C ILE A 60 -2.95 5.77 2.24
N ALA A 61 -3.87 5.80 1.28
CA ALA A 61 -3.65 5.25 -0.05
C ALA A 61 -2.49 5.96 -0.78
N GLY A 62 -2.41 7.29 -0.65
CA GLY A 62 -1.35 8.11 -1.20
C GLY A 62 0.02 7.80 -0.59
N GLU A 63 0.10 7.64 0.74
CA GLU A 63 1.36 7.28 1.40
C GLU A 63 1.86 5.90 0.92
N ILE A 64 0.98 4.90 0.85
CA ILE A 64 1.33 3.56 0.39
C ILE A 64 1.72 3.57 -1.10
N GLY A 65 0.91 4.18 -1.96
CA GLY A 65 1.18 4.20 -3.40
C GLY A 65 2.41 5.01 -3.77
N ASN A 66 2.68 6.14 -3.10
CA ASN A 66 3.89 6.91 -3.35
C ASN A 66 5.16 6.14 -2.94
N ASN A 67 5.10 5.37 -1.85
CA ASN A 67 6.20 4.50 -1.42
C ASN A 67 6.58 3.47 -2.50
N SER A 68 5.61 2.95 -3.25
CA SER A 68 5.88 2.04 -4.38
C SER A 68 6.81 2.68 -5.42
N PHE A 69 6.66 3.98 -5.70
CA PHE A 69 7.54 4.67 -6.65
C PHE A 69 8.84 5.15 -6.00
N ASP A 70 8.78 5.73 -4.79
CA ASP A 70 9.93 6.32 -4.10
C ASP A 70 11.04 5.31 -3.79
N HIS A 71 10.68 4.07 -3.43
CA HIS A 71 11.65 3.06 -3.02
C HIS A 71 12.14 2.16 -4.17
N ASN A 72 11.43 2.16 -5.30
CA ASN A 72 11.76 1.32 -6.44
C ASN A 72 12.29 2.09 -7.66
N LEU A 73 12.32 3.44 -7.64
CA LEU A 73 12.86 4.23 -8.75
C LEU A 73 14.29 3.79 -9.12
N GLY A 74 14.46 3.40 -10.39
CA GLY A 74 15.73 2.87 -10.93
C GLY A 74 16.13 1.48 -10.43
N ASN A 75 15.27 0.80 -9.66
CA ASN A 75 15.56 -0.46 -8.97
C ASN A 75 14.39 -1.46 -9.01
N TRP A 76 13.48 -1.32 -9.98
CA TRP A 76 12.40 -2.29 -10.20
C TRP A 76 13.00 -3.65 -10.62
N PRO A 77 12.64 -4.75 -9.93
CA PRO A 77 13.14 -6.09 -10.28
C PRO A 77 12.68 -6.57 -11.65
N ASP A 78 11.45 -6.26 -12.04
CA ASP A 78 10.83 -6.72 -13.29
C ASP A 78 10.04 -5.61 -14.00
N ILE A 79 8.80 -5.34 -13.58
CA ILE A 79 7.93 -4.33 -14.17
C ILE A 79 7.82 -3.13 -13.24
N ALA A 80 8.01 -1.94 -13.81
CA ALA A 80 7.81 -0.70 -13.09
C ALA A 80 6.30 -0.43 -12.88
N GLY A 81 5.98 0.46 -11.95
CA GLY A 81 4.62 0.92 -11.73
C GLY A 81 3.87 0.18 -10.64
N ALA A 82 2.62 0.58 -10.43
CA ALA A 82 1.78 0.09 -9.35
C ALA A 82 0.41 -0.33 -9.88
N PHE A 83 -0.17 -1.36 -9.28
CA PHE A 83 -1.60 -1.63 -9.35
C PHE A 83 -2.33 -0.67 -8.41
N PHE A 84 -3.37 0.00 -8.90
CA PHE A 84 -4.28 0.79 -8.09
C PHE A 84 -5.70 0.59 -8.57
N ALA A 85 -6.57 0.19 -7.64
CA ALA A 85 -7.99 0.04 -7.90
C ALA A 85 -8.78 0.34 -6.63
N TYR A 86 -10.03 0.70 -6.80
CA TYR A 86 -10.95 0.88 -5.70
C TYR A 86 -12.36 0.46 -6.11
N GLU A 87 -13.11 -0.01 -5.13
CA GLU A 87 -14.53 -0.30 -5.22
C GLU A 87 -15.21 0.49 -4.11
N PHE A 88 -16.29 1.19 -4.44
CA PHE A 88 -17.11 1.79 -3.41
C PHE A 88 -18.58 1.49 -3.68
N ASN A 89 -19.30 1.20 -2.61
CA ASN A 89 -20.74 1.35 -2.57
C ASN A 89 -21.07 2.63 -1.77
N LYS A 90 -22.35 2.96 -1.60
CA LYS A 90 -22.76 4.22 -0.96
C LYS A 90 -22.16 4.45 0.45
N LYS A 91 -21.68 3.41 1.15
CA LYS A 91 -21.17 3.49 2.53
C LYS A 91 -19.77 2.91 2.72
N GLU A 92 -19.37 1.95 1.90
CA GLU A 92 -18.11 1.22 2.05
C GLU A 92 -17.20 1.51 0.85
N LEU A 93 -15.92 1.66 1.12
CA LEU A 93 -14.83 1.82 0.17
C LEU A 93 -13.82 0.71 0.45
N THR A 94 -13.41 0.04 -0.62
CA THR A 94 -12.24 -0.83 -0.65
C THR A 94 -11.22 -0.22 -1.59
N VAL A 95 -9.97 -0.06 -1.14
CA VAL A 95 -8.85 0.38 -1.97
C VAL A 95 -7.80 -0.72 -2.00
N VAL A 96 -7.32 -1.05 -3.19
CA VAL A 96 -6.28 -2.06 -3.42
C VAL A 96 -5.09 -1.41 -4.12
N LEU A 97 -3.91 -1.57 -3.54
CA LEU A 97 -2.64 -1.09 -4.05
C LEU A 97 -1.67 -2.26 -4.11
N ALA A 98 -0.92 -2.41 -5.19
CA ALA A 98 0.19 -3.34 -5.23
C ALA A 98 1.34 -2.79 -6.05
N ASP A 99 2.54 -3.27 -5.78
CA ASP A 99 3.70 -3.06 -6.63
C ASP A 99 4.50 -4.35 -6.71
N ARG A 100 5.35 -4.46 -7.73
CA ARG A 100 6.30 -5.57 -7.89
C ARG A 100 7.73 -5.14 -7.61
N GLY A 101 7.89 -4.24 -6.65
CA GLY A 101 9.16 -3.72 -6.22
C GLY A 101 10.00 -4.72 -5.42
N ARG A 102 11.01 -4.19 -4.75
CA ARG A 102 11.95 -4.98 -3.94
C ARG A 102 11.37 -5.46 -2.60
N GLY A 103 10.22 -4.93 -2.19
CA GLY A 103 9.60 -5.21 -0.89
C GLY A 103 10.25 -4.51 0.30
N ILE A 104 9.63 -4.64 1.47
CA ILE A 104 9.99 -3.90 2.68
C ILE A 104 11.34 -4.35 3.25
N LEU A 105 11.59 -5.65 3.38
CA LEU A 105 12.85 -6.16 3.94
C LEU A 105 14.07 -5.68 3.14
N ALA A 106 14.03 -5.81 1.81
CA ALA A 106 15.13 -5.38 0.95
C ALA A 106 15.33 -3.85 0.97
N THR A 107 14.25 -3.09 1.17
CA THR A 107 14.30 -1.63 1.31
C THR A 107 14.95 -1.25 2.64
N LEU A 108 14.51 -1.86 3.75
CA LEU A 108 14.98 -1.54 5.08
C LEU A 108 16.40 -2.02 5.35
N LYS A 109 16.85 -3.12 4.75
CA LYS A 109 18.24 -3.60 4.89
C LYS A 109 19.30 -2.58 4.48
N ARG A 110 18.95 -1.56 3.69
CA ARG A 110 19.85 -0.45 3.34
C ARG A 110 20.21 0.44 4.54
N VAL A 111 19.32 0.53 5.53
CA VAL A 111 19.47 1.37 6.72
C VAL A 111 19.52 0.56 8.02
N LYS A 112 19.03 -0.68 7.99
CA LYS A 112 18.96 -1.64 9.08
C LYS A 112 19.39 -3.04 8.59
N PRO A 113 20.69 -3.24 8.28
CA PRO A 113 21.19 -4.50 7.71
C PRO A 113 20.98 -5.70 8.63
N GLU A 114 20.74 -5.49 9.93
CA GLU A 114 20.50 -6.51 10.93
C GLU A 114 19.13 -7.20 10.85
N LEU A 115 18.17 -6.65 10.09
CA LEU A 115 16.84 -7.24 9.91
C LEU A 115 16.92 -8.61 9.24
N LYS A 116 16.34 -9.63 9.88
CA LYS A 116 16.55 -11.02 9.48
C LYS A 116 15.54 -11.51 8.45
N ASN A 117 14.26 -11.14 8.64
CA ASN A 117 13.13 -11.69 7.90
C ASN A 117 12.05 -10.64 7.63
N ASP A 118 11.06 -11.02 6.80
CA ASP A 118 9.99 -10.12 6.37
C ASP A 118 9.07 -9.69 7.53
N GLU A 119 8.85 -10.54 8.54
CA GLU A 119 8.04 -10.20 9.71
C GLU A 119 8.69 -9.09 10.55
N GLU A 120 9.99 -9.22 10.84
CA GLU A 120 10.78 -8.19 11.52
C GLU A 120 10.76 -6.88 10.74
N ALA A 121 10.89 -6.95 9.41
CA ALA A 121 10.85 -5.78 8.55
C ALA A 121 9.48 -5.07 8.57
N LEU A 122 8.37 -5.82 8.48
CA LEU A 122 7.03 -5.24 8.62
C LEU A 122 6.81 -4.64 10.01
N LYS A 123 7.24 -5.35 11.07
CA LYS A 123 7.16 -4.84 12.44
C LYS A 123 7.92 -3.52 12.58
N THR A 124 9.13 -3.43 12.05
CA THR A 124 9.92 -2.20 12.09
C THR A 124 9.28 -1.09 11.25
N ALA A 125 8.83 -1.38 10.02
CA ALA A 125 8.23 -0.40 9.12
C ALA A 125 7.01 0.32 9.71
N PHE A 126 6.13 -0.42 10.39
CA PHE A 126 4.89 0.12 10.96
C PHE A 126 5.06 0.76 12.34
N ASN A 127 6.19 0.56 13.04
CA ASN A 127 6.39 1.07 14.41
C ASN A 127 7.42 2.19 14.50
N GLU A 128 8.42 2.19 13.64
CA GLU A 128 9.55 3.10 13.72
C GLU A 128 9.40 4.28 12.77
N LYS A 129 9.97 5.43 13.16
CA LYS A 129 10.14 6.54 12.21
C LYS A 129 11.41 6.26 11.42
N ILE A 130 11.25 5.75 10.21
CA ILE A 130 12.37 5.38 9.35
C ILE A 130 12.71 6.59 8.47
N SER A 131 13.56 7.48 8.98
CA SER A 131 14.02 8.64 8.22
C SER A 131 15.07 8.21 7.19
N GLY A 132 14.64 7.95 5.95
CA GLY A 132 15.56 7.78 4.82
C GLY A 132 16.06 9.10 4.22
N ARG A 133 15.49 10.24 4.61
CA ARG A 133 15.78 11.56 4.04
C ARG A 133 15.81 12.62 5.14
N ALA A 134 16.95 13.30 5.31
CA ALA A 134 17.04 14.59 5.98
C ALA A 134 17.22 15.67 4.89
N PRO A 135 16.53 16.83 4.95
CA PRO A 135 15.64 17.33 5.99
C PRO A 135 14.19 17.47 5.45
N GLU A 136 13.41 16.38 5.41
CA GLU A 136 11.99 16.48 5.02
C GLU A 136 11.08 16.18 6.21
N SER A 137 10.38 17.23 6.66
CA SER A 137 9.25 17.16 7.58
C SER A 137 7.97 16.70 6.85
N ARG A 138 8.04 15.62 6.07
CA ARG A 138 6.89 14.93 5.45
C ARG A 138 7.01 13.42 5.65
N GLY A 139 5.88 12.76 5.96
CA GLY A 139 5.71 11.31 5.92
C GLY A 139 6.31 10.53 7.10
N ASN A 140 5.48 10.02 8.01
CA ASN A 140 5.92 8.97 8.93
C ASN A 140 5.89 7.58 8.26
N GLY A 141 5.70 7.48 6.93
CA GLY A 141 5.64 6.20 6.23
C GLY A 141 4.49 5.34 6.71
N LEU A 142 4.76 4.04 6.81
CA LEU A 142 3.82 3.06 7.34
C LEU A 142 3.46 3.29 8.81
N LYS A 143 4.24 4.05 9.59
CA LYS A 143 3.85 4.46 10.94
C LYS A 143 2.65 5.43 10.90
N PHE A 144 2.61 6.37 9.95
CA PHE A 144 1.43 7.24 9.77
C PHE A 144 0.21 6.38 9.39
N VAL A 145 0.37 5.48 8.42
CA VAL A 145 -0.69 4.56 7.98
C VAL A 145 -1.30 3.81 9.17
N LYS A 146 -0.47 3.23 10.04
CA LYS A 146 -0.94 2.51 11.23
C LYS A 146 -1.79 3.38 12.15
N GLU A 147 -1.31 4.57 12.49
CA GLU A 147 -2.03 5.47 13.40
C GLU A 147 -3.35 5.94 12.78
N SER A 148 -3.37 6.24 11.47
CA SER A 148 -4.58 6.64 10.75
C SER A 148 -5.62 5.52 10.68
N ILE A 149 -5.21 4.27 10.41
CA ILE A 149 -6.10 3.09 10.42
C ILE A 149 -6.76 2.92 11.80
N LYS A 150 -5.96 3.03 12.87
CA LYS A 150 -6.45 2.89 14.24
C LYS A 150 -7.43 4.01 14.64
N GLN A 151 -7.16 5.24 14.22
CA GLN A 151 -8.01 6.40 14.50
C GLN A 151 -9.36 6.33 13.78
N THR A 152 -9.36 5.87 12.53
CA THR A 152 -10.56 5.78 11.69
C THR A 152 -11.35 4.49 11.89
N LYS A 153 -10.82 3.53 12.67
CA LYS A 153 -11.38 2.18 12.83
C LYS A 153 -11.52 1.42 11.50
N ASN A 154 -10.71 1.79 10.52
CA ASN A 154 -10.59 1.08 9.27
C ASN A 154 -9.79 -0.21 9.46
N HIS A 155 -9.75 -1.02 8.41
CA HIS A 155 -8.94 -2.22 8.32
C HIS A 155 -7.90 -2.08 7.20
N LEU A 156 -6.68 -2.54 7.45
CA LEU A 156 -5.63 -2.69 6.46
C LEU A 156 -5.05 -4.11 6.49
N THR A 157 -5.08 -4.79 5.35
CA THR A 157 -4.20 -5.93 5.10
C THR A 157 -3.00 -5.45 4.29
N PHE A 158 -1.78 -5.73 4.73
CA PHE A 158 -0.54 -5.37 4.04
C PHE A 158 0.38 -6.58 3.93
N ILE A 159 0.86 -6.91 2.72
CA ILE A 159 1.74 -8.05 2.46
C ILE A 159 3.04 -7.54 1.84
N SER A 160 4.19 -8.08 2.27
CA SER A 160 5.46 -7.90 1.57
C SER A 160 6.36 -9.11 1.83
N GLY A 161 6.99 -9.62 0.77
CA GLY A 161 7.74 -10.87 0.83
C GLY A 161 6.86 -12.00 1.32
N THR A 162 7.28 -12.67 2.39
CA THR A 162 6.59 -13.80 3.04
C THR A 162 5.79 -13.42 4.28
N ALA A 163 5.61 -12.13 4.57
CA ALA A 163 4.89 -11.67 5.75
C ALA A 163 3.65 -10.84 5.39
N LYS A 164 2.65 -10.91 6.27
CA LYS A 164 1.42 -10.14 6.23
C LYS A 164 1.18 -9.46 7.57
N THR A 165 0.77 -8.20 7.50
CA THR A 165 0.24 -7.42 8.62
C THR A 165 -1.27 -7.22 8.42
N GLU A 166 -2.06 -7.51 9.45
CA GLU A 166 -3.43 -7.06 9.58
C GLU A 166 -3.48 -5.92 10.62
N LEU A 167 -4.06 -4.78 10.25
CA LEU A 167 -4.23 -3.62 11.12
C LEU A 167 -5.71 -3.27 11.25
N ASN A 168 -6.16 -3.16 12.49
CA ASN A 168 -7.43 -2.52 12.88
C ASN A 168 -7.18 -1.74 14.19
N GLU A 169 -7.87 -2.08 15.28
CA GLU A 169 -7.50 -1.64 16.64
C GLU A 169 -6.14 -2.20 17.09
N LYS A 170 -5.76 -3.37 16.58
CA LYS A 170 -4.50 -4.06 16.87
C LYS A 170 -3.70 -4.28 15.60
N MET A 171 -2.41 -4.57 15.80
CA MET A 171 -1.50 -4.98 14.73
C MET A 171 -1.14 -6.44 14.94
N GLU A 172 -1.43 -7.27 13.94
CA GLU A 172 -1.08 -8.68 13.94
C GLU A 172 -0.20 -8.99 12.73
N ILE A 173 0.87 -9.73 12.95
CA ILE A 173 1.80 -10.15 11.90
C ILE A 173 1.73 -11.67 11.79
N SER A 174 1.70 -12.17 10.55
CA SER A 174 1.62 -13.59 10.23
C SER A 174 2.40 -13.89 8.95
N GLN A 175 2.66 -15.18 8.72
CA GLN A 175 3.21 -15.66 7.46
C GLN A 175 2.18 -15.55 6.32
N ALA A 176 2.68 -15.32 5.11
CA ALA A 176 1.89 -15.28 3.88
C ALA A 176 2.66 -16.01 2.77
N GLU A 177 1.96 -16.39 1.71
CA GLU A 177 2.68 -16.84 0.50
C GLU A 177 3.47 -15.67 -0.07
N LYS A 178 4.65 -15.99 -0.60
CA LYS A 178 5.59 -15.00 -1.12
C LYS A 178 4.96 -14.22 -2.28
N ILE A 179 5.03 -12.89 -2.21
CA ILE A 179 4.77 -11.98 -3.34
C ILE A 179 6.02 -11.20 -3.73
N ASN A 180 6.03 -10.64 -4.93
CA ASN A 180 6.96 -9.60 -5.33
C ASN A 180 6.43 -8.24 -4.83
N GLY A 181 7.33 -7.36 -4.38
CA GLY A 181 6.98 -6.03 -3.89
C GLY A 181 6.10 -6.00 -2.64
N CYS A 182 5.01 -5.23 -2.73
CA CYS A 182 4.07 -5.00 -1.65
C CYS A 182 2.62 -5.07 -2.17
N LEU A 183 1.68 -5.44 -1.29
CA LEU A 183 0.24 -5.41 -1.55
C LEU A 183 -0.48 -4.83 -0.34
N ALA A 184 -1.44 -3.94 -0.55
CA ALA A 184 -2.27 -3.34 0.46
C ALA A 184 -3.76 -3.41 0.08
N LEU A 185 -4.60 -3.73 1.06
CA LEU A 185 -6.06 -3.69 0.99
C LEU A 185 -6.56 -2.83 2.15
N ILE A 186 -7.16 -1.69 1.85
CA ILE A 186 -7.77 -0.79 2.83
C ILE A 186 -9.28 -0.94 2.71
N SER A 187 -9.98 -1.11 3.83
CA SER A 187 -11.45 -1.12 3.88
C SER A 187 -11.96 -0.37 5.11
N ASN A 188 -13.06 0.36 4.96
CA ASN A 188 -13.76 1.07 6.04
C ASN A 188 -15.10 0.43 6.40
#